data_AF-A0A9R1AD94-F1
#
_entry.id   AF-A0A9R1AD94-F1
#
_cell.length_a   1.000
_cell.length_b   1.000
_cell.length_c   1.000
_cell.angle_alpha   90.00
_cell.angle_beta   90.00
_cell.angle_gamma   90.00
#
_symmetry.space_group_name_H-M   'P 1'
#
loop_
_entity.id
_entity.type
_entity.pdbx_description
1 polymer ?
#
loop_
_entity_poly.entity_id
_entity_poly.type
_entity_poly.pdbx_seq_one_letter_code
_entity_poly.pdbx_strand_id
1 'polypeptide(L)'
;MRGGSHPGIPHHRDNQMAQGTPPLLQEKKLYTFVGFSIGGDKDKLKLSGLEINPDKYVDLQRKWRVPNNGKKWQSLAEFAGSLIHPSYKEMKQKIDRKSDHLLWGDSPLPNKLIEYATKDAYVTYEAWKKIEITKEGLELWQEAEDHWDDPYYWGY
;
A
#
# COMPACT_ATOMS: atom_id res chain seq x y z
N MET A 1 32.38 -56.99 -8.02
CA MET A 1 32.45 -55.70 -7.29
C MET A 1 31.79 -54.64 -8.16
N ARG A 2 30.83 -53.91 -7.59
CA ARG A 2 30.02 -52.89 -8.27
C ARG A 2 30.84 -51.60 -8.46
N GLY A 3 30.58 -50.88 -9.54
CA GLY A 3 31.05 -49.51 -9.75
C GLY A 3 30.22 -48.82 -10.83
N GLY A 4 28.95 -48.57 -10.51
CA GLY A 4 28.00 -47.89 -11.39
C GLY A 4 28.22 -46.38 -11.42
N SER A 5 27.88 -45.82 -12.57
CA SER A 5 27.88 -44.41 -12.95
C SER A 5 27.23 -43.49 -11.91
N HIS A 6 27.83 -42.32 -11.66
CA HIS A 6 27.13 -41.11 -11.21
C HIS A 6 27.65 -39.93 -12.03
N PRO A 7 26.88 -39.41 -13.00
CA PRO A 7 27.13 -38.09 -13.55
C PRO A 7 26.82 -37.06 -12.45
N GLY A 8 27.77 -36.18 -12.17
CA GLY A 8 27.60 -35.08 -11.23
C GLY A 8 26.37 -34.24 -11.61
N ILE A 9 25.49 -34.04 -10.65
CA ILE A 9 24.34 -33.14 -10.77
C ILE A 9 24.88 -31.72 -11.00
N PRO A 10 24.55 -31.04 -12.11
CA PRO A 10 24.83 -29.62 -12.23
C PRO A 10 23.88 -28.91 -11.27
N HIS A 11 24.41 -28.31 -10.20
CA HIS A 11 23.69 -27.32 -9.41
C HIS A 11 23.55 -26.02 -10.23
N HIS A 12 22.68 -26.06 -11.25
CA HIS A 12 22.05 -24.84 -11.76
C HIS A 12 20.95 -24.45 -10.78
N ARG A 13 21.20 -23.43 -9.98
CA ARG A 13 20.29 -22.30 -9.88
C ARG A 13 21.16 -21.06 -9.83
N ASP A 14 21.54 -20.61 -11.01
CA ASP A 14 21.89 -19.20 -11.16
C ASP A 14 20.68 -18.42 -10.71
N ASN A 15 20.79 -17.82 -9.54
CA ASN A 15 19.85 -16.82 -9.08
C ASN A 15 20.13 -15.58 -9.95
N GLN A 16 19.61 -15.60 -11.17
CA GLN A 16 19.47 -14.39 -11.98
C GLN A 16 18.44 -13.52 -11.23
N MET A 17 18.91 -12.78 -10.23
CA MET A 17 18.19 -11.62 -9.75
C MET A 17 17.93 -10.77 -11.00
N ALA A 18 16.65 -10.60 -11.34
CA ALA A 18 16.24 -9.80 -12.47
C ALA A 18 16.97 -8.45 -12.39
N GLN A 19 17.92 -8.23 -13.29
CA GLN A 19 18.64 -6.97 -13.37
C GLN A 19 17.69 -5.96 -13.99
N GLY A 20 16.94 -5.26 -13.14
CA GLY A 20 16.00 -4.22 -13.54
C GLY A 20 14.79 -4.17 -12.63
N THR A 21 14.27 -2.95 -12.45
CA THR A 21 13.02 -2.74 -11.72
C THR A 21 11.90 -3.54 -12.39
N PRO A 22 11.12 -4.34 -11.64
CA PRO A 22 10.00 -5.10 -12.21
C PRO A 22 9.05 -4.19 -13.00
N PRO A 23 8.58 -4.60 -14.20
CA PRO A 23 7.65 -3.81 -15.01
C PRO A 23 6.43 -3.33 -14.22
N LEU A 24 5.97 -4.14 -13.26
CA LEU A 24 4.89 -3.80 -12.34
C LEU A 24 5.13 -2.46 -11.61
N LEU A 25 6.34 -2.22 -11.12
CA LEU A 25 6.65 -1.00 -10.36
C LEU A 25 6.82 0.23 -11.27
N GLN A 26 7.02 0.01 -12.57
CA GLN A 26 7.21 1.06 -13.59
C GLN A 26 5.95 1.33 -14.43
N GLU A 27 4.81 0.72 -14.07
CA GLU A 27 3.52 0.94 -14.73
C GLU A 27 3.15 2.43 -14.79
N LYS A 28 2.47 2.84 -15.88
CA LYS A 28 2.13 4.25 -16.18
C LYS A 28 0.64 4.50 -16.37
N LYS A 29 -0.17 3.47 -16.49
CA LYS A 29 -1.58 3.56 -16.90
C LYS A 29 -2.50 2.88 -15.91
N LEU A 30 -2.31 1.58 -15.69
CA LEU A 30 -3.38 0.71 -15.17
C LEU A 30 -3.72 0.88 -13.69
N TYR A 31 -2.73 1.18 -12.85
CA TYR A 31 -2.95 1.30 -11.41
C TYR A 31 -2.05 2.35 -10.79
N THR A 32 -2.38 2.65 -9.53
CA THR A 32 -1.66 3.58 -8.67
C THR A 32 -1.29 2.81 -7.40
N PHE A 33 0.00 2.85 -7.05
CA PHE A 33 0.46 2.41 -5.74
C PHE A 33 0.04 3.42 -4.70
N VAL A 34 -0.55 2.92 -3.61
CA VAL A 34 -0.98 3.76 -2.51
C VAL A 34 -0.33 3.24 -1.24
N GLY A 35 0.27 4.14 -0.48
CA GLY A 35 0.83 3.83 0.82
C GLY A 35 0.55 4.95 1.80
N PHE A 36 0.95 4.73 3.06
CA PHE A 36 0.75 5.67 4.14
C PHE A 36 2.10 6.02 4.77
N SER A 37 2.50 7.30 4.74
CA SER A 37 3.81 7.75 5.25
C SER A 37 5.00 7.11 4.51
N ILE A 38 4.94 7.12 3.18
CA ILE A 38 5.82 6.32 2.30
C ILE A 38 7.23 6.87 2.07
N GLY A 39 7.62 7.96 2.75
CA GLY A 39 8.89 8.62 2.50
C GLY A 39 10.09 7.67 2.65
N GLY A 40 10.14 6.95 3.77
CA GLY A 40 11.21 5.97 4.00
C GLY A 40 11.11 4.73 3.11
N ASP A 41 9.91 4.32 2.71
CA ASP A 41 9.71 3.19 1.80
C ASP A 41 10.27 3.51 0.41
N LYS A 42 10.04 4.74 -0.09
CA LYS A 42 10.63 5.21 -1.35
C LYS A 42 12.15 5.13 -1.32
N ASP A 43 12.77 5.63 -0.26
CA ASP A 43 14.23 5.62 -0.12
C ASP A 43 14.79 4.19 -0.12
N LYS A 44 14.16 3.28 0.64
CA LYS A 44 14.58 1.87 0.69
C LYS A 44 14.37 1.13 -0.63
N LEU A 45 13.24 1.36 -1.31
CA LEU A 45 12.96 0.77 -2.62
C LEU A 45 13.98 1.24 -3.65
N LYS A 46 14.31 2.53 -3.66
CA LYS A 46 15.33 3.10 -4.54
C LYS A 46 16.70 2.46 -4.30
N LEU A 47 17.12 2.34 -3.04
CA LEU A 47 18.37 1.67 -2.67
C LEU A 47 18.41 0.20 -3.11
N SER A 48 17.25 -0.43 -3.26
CA SER A 48 17.12 -1.84 -3.68
C SER A 48 16.91 -2.02 -5.18
N GLY A 49 16.93 -0.94 -5.98
CA GLY A 49 16.62 -1.01 -7.42
C GLY A 49 15.15 -1.33 -7.73
N LEU A 50 14.25 -1.07 -6.78
CA LEU A 50 12.81 -1.35 -6.85
C LEU A 50 11.98 -0.07 -6.85
N GLU A 51 12.52 1.02 -7.42
CA GLU A 51 11.84 2.31 -7.44
C GLU A 51 10.48 2.19 -8.13
N ILE A 52 9.44 2.72 -7.48
CA ILE A 52 8.10 2.82 -8.08
C ILE A 52 8.05 4.08 -8.93
N ASN A 53 7.38 4.02 -10.07
CA ASN A 53 7.10 5.18 -10.90
C ASN A 53 6.54 6.33 -10.02
N PRO A 54 7.23 7.49 -9.93
CA PRO A 54 6.83 8.57 -9.04
C PRO A 54 5.44 9.13 -9.34
N ASP A 55 4.99 9.06 -10.61
CA ASP A 55 3.67 9.52 -11.04
C ASP A 55 2.53 8.58 -10.61
N LYS A 56 2.88 7.35 -10.21
CA LYS A 56 1.94 6.32 -9.78
C LYS A 56 2.02 6.00 -8.30
N TYR A 57 2.72 6.80 -7.48
CA TYR A 57 2.84 6.52 -6.05
C TYR A 57 2.24 7.63 -5.17
N VAL A 58 1.13 7.32 -4.52
CA VAL A 58 0.37 8.21 -3.64
C VAL A 58 0.71 7.97 -2.16
N ASP A 59 1.05 9.06 -1.46
CA ASP A 59 1.14 9.09 0.01
C ASP A 59 -0.18 9.60 0.61
N LEU A 60 -0.99 8.70 1.17
CA LEU A 60 -2.25 9.06 1.82
C LEU A 60 -2.06 10.06 2.96
N GLN A 61 -1.01 9.90 3.76
CA GLN A 61 -0.74 10.77 4.90
C GLN A 61 -0.38 12.18 4.47
N ARG A 62 -0.04 12.42 3.20
CA ARG A 62 0.17 13.77 2.66
C ARG A 62 -1.03 14.25 1.84
N LYS A 63 -1.67 13.36 1.08
CA LYS A 63 -2.74 13.69 0.14
C LYS A 63 -4.09 13.97 0.81
N TRP A 64 -4.34 13.39 1.99
CA TRP A 64 -5.64 13.53 2.65
C TRP A 64 -5.51 13.92 4.13
N ARG A 65 -6.53 14.62 4.63
CA ARG A 65 -6.63 15.04 6.02
C ARG A 65 -7.96 14.58 6.59
N VAL A 66 -7.93 14.07 7.81
CA VAL A 66 -9.12 13.80 8.62
C VAL A 66 -9.04 14.65 9.89
N PRO A 67 -10.14 14.85 10.62
CA PRO A 67 -10.10 15.53 11.91
C PRO A 67 -9.03 14.95 12.82
N ASN A 68 -8.14 15.81 13.32
CA ASN A 68 -6.89 15.36 13.97
C ASN A 68 -6.39 16.23 15.13
N ASN A 69 -7.24 17.11 15.66
CA ASN A 69 -6.93 18.00 16.79
C ASN A 69 -5.64 18.83 16.58
N GLY A 70 -5.34 19.23 15.35
CA GLY A 70 -4.18 20.06 15.01
C GLY A 70 -2.86 19.30 14.91
N LYS A 71 -2.84 17.97 15.03
CA LYS A 71 -1.62 17.18 14.81
C LYS A 71 -1.16 17.30 13.35
N LYS A 72 0.13 17.50 13.12
CA LYS A 72 0.69 17.50 11.75
C LYS A 72 0.59 16.14 11.07
N TRP A 73 0.82 15.08 11.84
CA TRP A 73 0.84 13.69 11.37
C TRP A 73 -0.11 12.84 12.21
N GLN A 74 -0.77 11.87 11.56
CA GLN A 74 -1.60 10.87 12.23
C GLN A 74 -1.09 9.49 11.91
N SER A 75 -1.22 8.57 12.87
CA SER A 75 -0.99 7.16 12.60
C SER A 75 -2.05 6.61 11.64
N LEU A 76 -1.73 5.52 10.92
CA LEU A 76 -2.69 4.85 10.04
C LEU A 76 -3.96 4.42 10.80
N ALA A 77 -3.82 3.94 12.04
CA ALA A 77 -4.96 3.53 12.87
C ALA A 77 -5.86 4.71 13.28
N GLU A 78 -5.28 5.86 13.66
CA GLU A 78 -6.07 7.08 13.91
C GLU A 78 -6.75 7.57 12.63
N PHE A 79 -6.03 7.56 11.52
CA PHE A 79 -6.54 8.00 10.21
C PHE A 79 -7.72 7.14 9.76
N ALA A 80 -7.56 5.82 9.76
CA ALA A 80 -8.62 4.87 9.43
C ALA A 80 -9.77 4.91 10.44
N GLY A 81 -9.47 5.10 11.72
CA GLY A 81 -10.44 5.29 12.78
C GLY A 81 -11.38 6.47 12.56
N SER A 82 -10.85 7.55 11.97
CA SER A 82 -11.64 8.74 11.63
C SER A 82 -12.32 8.65 10.26
N LEU A 83 -11.68 8.02 9.28
CA LEU A 83 -12.16 7.97 7.89
C LEU A 83 -13.16 6.83 7.63
N ILE A 84 -12.89 5.65 8.18
CA ILE A 84 -13.61 4.41 7.86
C ILE A 84 -14.59 4.09 8.99
N HIS A 85 -14.07 3.77 10.18
CA HIS A 85 -14.87 3.44 11.35
C HIS A 85 -14.02 3.45 12.64
N PRO A 86 -14.54 3.90 13.80
CA PRO A 86 -13.77 3.99 15.04
C PRO A 86 -13.08 2.70 15.50
N SER A 87 -13.61 1.53 15.16
CA SER A 87 -13.01 0.21 15.48
C SER A 87 -11.61 0.04 14.89
N TYR A 88 -11.26 0.76 13.82
CA TYR A 88 -9.94 0.67 13.21
C TYR A 88 -8.82 1.24 14.11
N LYS A 89 -9.14 2.03 15.13
CA LYS A 89 -8.15 2.52 16.11
C LYS A 89 -7.45 1.38 16.85
N GLU A 90 -8.11 0.23 16.97
CA GLU A 90 -7.63 -0.96 17.67
C GLU A 90 -7.39 -2.14 16.70
N MET A 91 -7.32 -1.88 15.39
CA MET A 91 -7.26 -2.92 14.34
C MET A 91 -6.04 -3.85 14.44
N LYS A 92 -4.93 -3.36 15.01
CA LYS A 92 -3.67 -4.09 15.11
C LYS A 92 -3.09 -3.99 16.50
N GLN A 93 -2.53 -5.12 16.96
CA GLN A 93 -1.75 -5.15 18.18
C GLN A 93 -0.50 -4.29 18.01
N LYS A 94 -0.04 -3.69 19.11
CA LYS A 94 1.21 -2.95 19.11
C LYS A 94 2.36 -3.95 18.97
N ILE A 95 3.17 -3.77 17.93
CA ILE A 95 4.47 -4.43 17.81
C ILE A 95 5.42 -3.81 18.83
N ASP A 96 6.13 -4.65 19.56
CA ASP A 96 7.18 -4.19 20.46
C ASP A 96 8.40 -3.70 19.66
N ARG A 97 8.78 -2.44 19.88
CA ARG A 97 9.81 -1.80 19.05
C ARG A 97 11.22 -2.38 19.25
N LYS A 98 11.46 -3.18 20.28
CA LYS A 98 12.80 -3.75 20.56
C LYS A 98 12.88 -5.21 20.14
N SER A 99 12.00 -6.04 20.66
CA SER A 99 12.02 -7.49 20.46
C SER A 99 11.43 -7.88 19.11
N ASP A 100 10.26 -7.36 18.74
CA ASP A 100 9.60 -7.77 17.50
C ASP A 100 10.28 -7.20 16.25
N HIS A 101 10.90 -6.03 16.34
CA HIS A 101 11.62 -5.44 15.21
C HIS A 101 12.82 -6.26 14.74
N LEU A 102 13.45 -7.02 15.64
CA LEU A 102 14.59 -7.87 15.27
C LEU A 102 14.16 -9.06 14.41
N LEU A 103 12.87 -9.43 14.48
CA LEU A 103 12.33 -10.62 13.81
C LEU A 103 12.00 -10.40 12.32
N TRP A 104 12.10 -9.17 11.79
CA TRP A 104 11.85 -8.89 10.37
C TRP A 104 12.88 -9.53 9.43
N GLY A 105 14.08 -9.87 9.95
CA GLY A 105 15.12 -10.57 9.21
C GLY A 105 15.03 -12.10 9.27
N ASP A 106 14.11 -12.65 10.06
CA ASP A 106 14.03 -14.08 10.32
C ASP A 106 13.30 -14.84 9.20
N SER A 107 13.70 -16.09 8.98
CA SER A 107 13.02 -17.03 8.09
C SER A 107 12.76 -18.36 8.83
N PRO A 108 11.50 -18.82 8.95
CA PRO A 108 10.28 -18.20 8.42
C PRO A 108 9.90 -16.90 9.16
N LEU A 109 9.26 -15.97 8.45
CA LEU A 109 8.76 -14.74 9.05
C LEU A 109 7.64 -15.07 10.06
N PRO A 110 7.67 -14.56 11.30
CA PRO A 110 6.63 -14.86 12.29
C PRO A 110 5.23 -14.41 11.86
N ASN A 111 4.21 -15.24 12.12
CA ASN A 111 2.82 -14.96 11.76
C ASN A 111 2.30 -13.60 12.26
N LYS A 112 2.74 -13.16 13.45
CA LYS A 112 2.37 -11.84 14.00
C LYS A 112 2.81 -10.68 13.11
N LEU A 113 3.97 -10.78 12.46
CA LEU A 113 4.49 -9.74 11.56
C LEU A 113 3.79 -9.77 10.21
N ILE A 114 3.49 -10.98 9.71
CA ILE A 114 2.68 -11.17 8.50
C ILE A 114 1.29 -10.55 8.69
N GLU A 115 0.62 -10.87 9.80
CA GLU A 115 -0.71 -10.32 10.12
C GLU A 115 -0.67 -8.79 10.23
N TYR A 116 0.34 -8.25 10.91
CA TYR A 116 0.53 -6.80 11.04
C TYR A 116 0.68 -6.11 9.68
N ALA A 117 1.59 -6.60 8.84
CA ALA A 117 1.81 -6.03 7.50
C ALA A 117 0.56 -6.14 6.62
N THR A 118 -0.14 -7.26 6.70
CA THR A 118 -1.38 -7.50 5.95
C THR A 118 -2.48 -6.51 6.34
N LYS A 119 -2.65 -6.26 7.64
CA LYS A 119 -3.62 -5.26 8.13
C LYS A 119 -3.26 -3.86 7.65
N ASP A 120 -1.99 -3.47 7.70
CA ASP A 120 -1.55 -2.15 7.24
C ASP A 120 -1.80 -1.93 5.75
N ALA A 121 -1.50 -2.94 4.93
CA ALA A 121 -1.78 -2.90 3.50
C ALA A 121 -3.29 -2.81 3.21
N TYR A 122 -4.09 -3.68 3.84
CA TYR A 122 -5.54 -3.71 3.64
C TYR A 122 -6.21 -2.40 4.04
N VAL A 123 -5.86 -1.86 5.20
CA VAL A 123 -6.46 -0.61 5.71
C VAL A 123 -6.10 0.58 4.84
N THR A 124 -4.86 0.61 4.31
CA THR A 124 -4.43 1.63 3.35
C THR A 124 -5.29 1.58 2.08
N TYR A 125 -5.53 0.38 1.54
CA TYR A 125 -6.38 0.19 0.38
C TYR A 125 -7.83 0.63 0.65
N GLU A 126 -8.44 0.17 1.74
CA GLU A 126 -9.82 0.54 2.10
C GLU A 126 -9.98 2.04 2.32
N ALA A 127 -9.00 2.69 2.96
CA ALA A 127 -8.98 4.13 3.14
C ALA A 127 -8.94 4.86 1.79
N TRP A 128 -8.08 4.43 0.87
CA TRP A 128 -8.00 5.02 -0.47
C TRP A 128 -9.30 4.86 -1.25
N LYS A 129 -9.86 3.64 -1.25
CA LYS A 129 -11.15 3.35 -1.89
C LYS A 129 -12.25 4.25 -1.36
N LYS A 130 -12.33 4.43 -0.04
CA LYS A 130 -13.33 5.31 0.59
C LYS A 130 -13.16 6.77 0.19
N ILE A 131 -11.92 7.24 0.05
CA ILE A 131 -11.61 8.60 -0.41
C ILE A 131 -12.07 8.79 -1.85
N GLU A 132 -11.70 7.89 -2.76
CA GLU A 132 -12.04 8.05 -4.18
C GLU A 132 -13.56 8.01 -4.41
N ILE A 133 -14.27 7.06 -3.76
CA ILE A 133 -15.74 7.01 -3.81
C ILE A 133 -16.38 8.31 -3.30
N THR A 134 -15.85 8.87 -2.20
CA THR A 134 -16.38 10.12 -1.64
C THR A 134 -16.18 11.29 -2.61
N LYS A 135 -15.03 11.34 -3.29
CA LYS A 135 -14.70 12.42 -4.23
C LYS A 135 -15.56 12.34 -5.50
N GLU A 136 -15.67 11.15 -6.07
CA GLU A 136 -16.56 10.89 -7.22
C GLU A 136 -18.02 11.23 -6.87
N GLY A 137 -18.50 10.80 -5.69
CA GLY A 137 -19.85 11.14 -5.24
C GLY A 137 -20.07 12.64 -5.03
N LEU A 138 -19.05 13.38 -4.59
CA LEU A 138 -19.12 14.84 -4.45
C LEU A 138 -19.19 15.52 -5.82
N GLU A 139 -18.37 15.09 -6.78
CA GLU A 139 -18.38 15.61 -8.15
C GLU A 139 -19.74 15.40 -8.82
N LEU A 140 -20.29 14.19 -8.71
CA LEU A 140 -21.63 13.87 -9.24
C LEU A 140 -22.75 14.65 -8.54
N TRP A 141 -22.63 14.87 -7.24
CA TRP A 141 -23.60 15.67 -6.49
C TRP A 141 -23.56 17.14 -6.93
N GLN A 142 -22.38 17.72 -7.15
CA GLN A 142 -22.23 19.08 -7.67
C GLN A 142 -22.80 19.23 -9.07
N GLU A 143 -22.50 18.27 -9.97
CA GLU A 143 -23.08 18.22 -11.31
C GLU A 143 -24.61 18.18 -11.26
N ALA A 144 -25.17 17.33 -10.40
CA ALA A 144 -26.61 17.22 -10.23
C ALA A 144 -27.23 18.51 -9.68
N GLU A 145 -26.56 19.21 -8.76
CA GLU A 145 -27.04 20.49 -8.20
C GLU A 145 -27.02 21.60 -9.25
N ASP A 146 -25.95 21.71 -10.03
CA ASP A 146 -25.77 22.74 -11.06
C ASP A 146 -26.78 22.61 -12.21
N HIS A 147 -27.24 21.38 -12.48
CA HIS A 147 -28.08 21.05 -13.63
C HIS A 147 -29.47 20.52 -13.27
N TRP A 148 -29.88 20.59 -12.00
CA TRP A 148 -31.15 20.02 -11.52
C TRP A 148 -32.37 20.54 -12.31
N ASP A 149 -32.42 21.86 -12.51
CA ASP A 149 -33.53 22.54 -13.20
C ASP A 149 -33.27 22.77 -14.70
N ASP A 150 -32.17 22.25 -15.26
CA ASP A 150 -31.87 22.39 -16.70
C ASP A 150 -32.59 21.29 -17.50
N PRO A 151 -33.66 21.62 -18.25
CA PRO A 151 -34.44 20.63 -19.00
C PRO A 151 -33.66 20.01 -20.17
N TYR A 152 -32.54 20.60 -20.60
CA TYR A 152 -31.75 20.12 -21.73
C TYR A 152 -30.52 19.31 -21.29
N TYR A 153 -30.12 19.40 -20.02
CA TYR A 153 -28.93 18.72 -19.52
C TYR A 153 -29.10 17.21 -19.42
N TRP A 154 -30.26 16.76 -18.92
CA TRP A 154 -30.55 15.34 -18.72
C TRP A 154 -31.03 14.62 -19.99
N GLY A 155 -31.24 15.35 -21.09
CA GLY A 155 -31.57 14.77 -22.40
C GLY A 155 -32.97 14.17 -22.52
N TYR A 156 -33.98 14.77 -21.86
CA TYR A 156 -35.39 14.37 -22.01
C TYR A 156 -36.01 14.82 -23.35
#